data_AF-A0A0U1E0I8-F1
#
_entry.id   AF-A0A0U1E0I8-F1
#
_cell.length_a   1.000
_cell.length_b   1.000
_cell.length_c   1.000
_cell.angle_alpha   90.00
_cell.angle_beta   90.00
_cell.angle_gamma   90.00
#
_symmetry.space_group_name_H-M   'P 1'
#
loop_
_entity.id
_entity.type
_entity.pdbx_description
1 polymer ?
#
loop_
_entity_poly.entity_id
_entity_poly.type
_entity_poly.pdbx_seq_one_letter_code
_entity_poly.pdbx_strand_id
1 'polypeptide(L)'
;MWARSPETIYAAVDWVIVLTAALFAPIGWAVGRGIYAFTIQLIPENLRSYPIAAFMWSAVAVGVPLPVIYWLVYSGSGTFASTVVVPWVVAQVPAALLAAGVYGILEGWLAVDGSRDWWPMRPPQDHDEVDFGFHTEIEMLPSVFRTRSRQPVGERTPIRRDRDGL
;
A
#
# COMPACT_ATOMS: atom_id res chain seq x y z
N MET A 1 -20.64 -5.07 5.12
CA MET A 1 -21.24 -4.10 4.17
C MET A 1 -22.77 -4.02 4.33
N TRP A 2 -23.30 -3.68 5.51
CA TRP A 2 -24.76 -3.72 5.77
C TRP A 2 -25.25 -2.58 6.69
N ALA A 3 -24.62 -1.40 6.67
CA ALA A 3 -25.00 -0.36 7.65
C ALA A 3 -24.75 1.10 7.23
N ARG A 4 -24.82 1.46 5.94
CA ARG A 4 -24.98 2.89 5.56
C ARG A 4 -25.95 3.03 4.40
N SER A 5 -27.04 3.76 4.65
CA SER A 5 -27.96 4.27 3.65
C SER A 5 -27.21 5.26 2.75
N PRO A 6 -27.32 5.18 1.40
CA PRO A 6 -26.66 6.10 0.49
C PRO A 6 -27.45 7.42 0.42
N GLU A 7 -27.41 8.22 1.48
CA GLU A 7 -28.14 9.51 1.53
C GLU A 7 -27.33 10.68 0.94
N THR A 8 -26.23 10.40 0.25
CA THR A 8 -25.34 11.43 -0.30
C THR A 8 -24.98 11.11 -1.74
N ILE A 9 -25.04 12.12 -2.62
CA ILE A 9 -24.64 12.04 -4.04
C ILE A 9 -23.26 11.37 -4.22
N TYR A 10 -22.33 11.60 -3.29
CA TYR A 10 -21.00 11.00 -3.30
C TYR A 10 -21.02 9.47 -3.23
N ALA A 11 -21.92 8.88 -2.45
CA ALA A 11 -22.03 7.42 -2.35
C ALA A 11 -22.53 6.79 -3.66
N ALA A 12 -23.42 7.47 -4.38
CA ALA A 12 -23.88 7.01 -5.69
C ALA A 12 -22.78 7.07 -6.75
N VAL A 13 -21.95 8.13 -6.74
CA VAL A 13 -20.80 8.27 -7.65
C VAL A 13 -19.77 7.19 -7.40
N ASP A 14 -19.42 6.91 -6.14
CA ASP A 14 -18.49 5.84 -5.79
C ASP A 14 -19.01 4.47 -6.28
N TRP A 15 -20.31 4.22 -6.12
CA TRP A 15 -20.94 3.00 -6.63
C TRP A 15 -20.88 2.88 -8.15
N VAL A 16 -21.10 3.98 -8.88
CA VAL A 16 -20.97 3.99 -10.34
C VAL A 16 -19.53 3.73 -10.75
N ILE A 17 -18.54 4.32 -10.08
CA ILE A 17 -17.11 4.09 -10.37
C ILE A 17 -16.75 2.62 -10.14
N VAL A 18 -17.18 2.05 -9.01
CA VAL A 18 -16.92 0.65 -8.66
C VAL A 18 -17.59 -0.31 -9.64
N LEU A 19 -18.87 -0.09 -9.97
CA LEU A 19 -19.59 -0.92 -10.94
C LEU A 19 -19.00 -0.81 -12.34
N THR A 20 -18.62 0.40 -12.77
CA THR A 20 -17.96 0.62 -14.06
C THR A 20 -16.63 -0.12 -14.10
N ALA A 21 -15.80 0.02 -13.07
CA ALA A 21 -14.53 -0.68 -12.98
C ALA A 21 -14.71 -2.21 -12.96
N ALA A 22 -15.69 -2.72 -12.20
CA ALA A 22 -16.00 -4.15 -12.14
C ALA A 22 -16.51 -4.71 -13.49
N LEU A 23 -17.29 -3.91 -14.24
CA LEU A 23 -17.80 -4.31 -15.56
C LEU A 23 -16.70 -4.35 -16.62
N PHE A 24 -15.82 -3.35 -16.65
CA PHE A 24 -14.77 -3.26 -17.66
C PHE A 24 -13.52 -4.09 -17.32
N ALA A 25 -13.30 -4.41 -16.04
CA ALA A 25 -12.17 -5.20 -15.58
C ALA A 25 -12.59 -6.35 -14.64
N PRO A 26 -13.40 -7.32 -15.11
CA PRO A 26 -13.85 -8.44 -14.27
C PRO A 26 -12.68 -9.32 -13.80
N ILE A 27 -11.69 -9.52 -14.67
CA ILE A 27 -10.48 -10.28 -14.35
C ILE A 27 -9.64 -9.49 -13.35
N GLY A 28 -9.40 -8.21 -13.63
CA GLY A 28 -8.66 -7.32 -12.74
C GLY A 28 -9.28 -7.28 -11.34
N TRP A 29 -10.60 -7.19 -11.23
CA TRP A 29 -11.31 -7.18 -9.96
C TRP A 29 -11.13 -8.47 -9.15
N ALA A 30 -11.31 -9.63 -9.78
CA ALA A 30 -11.12 -10.93 -9.13
C ALA A 30 -9.67 -11.14 -8.69
N VAL A 31 -8.71 -10.81 -9.56
CA VAL A 31 -7.28 -10.88 -9.26
C VAL A 31 -6.91 -9.90 -8.14
N GLY A 32 -7.45 -8.68 -8.15
CA GLY A 32 -7.24 -7.69 -7.10
C GLY A 32 -7.76 -8.16 -5.74
N ARG A 33 -8.90 -8.84 -5.69
CA ARG A 33 -9.38 -9.48 -4.45
C ARG A 33 -8.44 -10.61 -3.98
N GLY A 34 -7.87 -11.37 -4.90
CA GLY A 34 -6.84 -12.36 -4.61
C GLY A 34 -5.55 -11.76 -4.05
N ILE A 35 -5.05 -10.67 -4.66
CA ILE A 35 -3.89 -9.92 -4.18
C ILE A 35 -4.14 -9.37 -2.77
N TYR A 36 -5.34 -8.82 -2.53
CA TYR A 36 -5.75 -8.39 -1.20
C TYR A 36 -5.70 -9.56 -0.20
N ALA A 37 -6.33 -10.68 -0.52
CA ALA A 37 -6.39 -11.87 0.33
C ALA A 37 -5.00 -12.48 0.61
N PHE A 38 -4.08 -12.41 -0.34
CA PHE A 38 -2.70 -12.84 -0.15
C PHE A 38 -1.92 -11.87 0.75
N THR A 39 -2.10 -10.56 0.54
CA THR A 39 -1.37 -9.54 1.30
C THR A 39 -1.78 -9.52 2.77
N ILE A 40 -3.06 -9.73 3.09
CA ILE A 40 -3.49 -9.83 4.50
C ILE A 40 -2.89 -11.05 5.21
N GLN A 41 -2.55 -12.13 4.51
CA GLN A 41 -1.90 -13.30 5.12
C GLN A 41 -0.46 -13.02 5.52
N LEU A 42 0.18 -12.01 4.92
CA LEU A 42 1.53 -11.55 5.30
C LEU A 42 1.51 -10.71 6.59
N ILE A 43 0.33 -10.30 7.05
CA ILE A 43 0.15 -9.50 8.27
C ILE A 43 -0.22 -10.47 9.41
N PRO A 44 0.42 -10.39 10.60
CA PRO A 44 1.41 -9.39 11.01
C PRO A 44 2.86 -9.79 10.75
N GLU A 45 3.13 -11.04 10.35
CA GLU A 45 4.45 -11.68 10.30
C GLU A 45 5.49 -10.83 9.54
N ASN A 46 5.19 -10.44 8.30
CA ASN A 46 6.10 -9.70 7.41
C ASN A 46 5.75 -8.21 7.29
N LEU A 47 4.44 -7.90 7.26
CA LEU A 47 3.92 -6.55 7.08
C LEU A 47 3.27 -6.05 8.37
N ARG A 48 3.56 -4.80 8.74
CA ARG A 48 2.91 -4.13 9.88
C ARG A 48 1.48 -3.69 9.55
N SER A 49 1.23 -3.30 8.31
CA SER A 49 -0.08 -2.82 7.84
C SER A 49 -0.25 -3.05 6.34
N TYR A 50 -1.46 -2.82 5.80
CA TYR A 50 -1.74 -3.04 4.39
C TYR A 50 -1.22 -1.89 3.50
N PRO A 51 -0.42 -2.14 2.45
CA PRO A 51 0.23 -1.10 1.64
C PRO A 51 -0.72 -0.47 0.60
N ILE A 52 -1.68 0.34 1.04
CA ILE A 52 -2.67 0.99 0.15
C ILE A 52 -1.95 1.90 -0.85
N ALA A 53 -1.03 2.75 -0.36
CA ALA A 53 -0.32 3.69 -1.23
C ALA A 53 0.48 2.97 -2.32
N ALA A 54 1.13 1.86 -1.99
CA ALA A 54 1.90 1.06 -2.94
C ALA A 54 1.02 0.56 -4.10
N PHE A 55 -0.13 -0.03 -3.78
CA PHE A 55 -1.02 -0.58 -4.80
C PHE A 55 -1.62 0.52 -5.68
N MET A 56 -2.06 1.63 -5.08
CA MET A 56 -2.63 2.77 -5.81
C MET A 56 -1.59 3.41 -6.74
N TRP A 57 -0.37 3.67 -6.26
CA TRP A 57 0.68 4.25 -7.09
C TRP A 57 1.22 3.28 -8.12
N SER A 58 1.30 1.98 -7.82
CA SER A 58 1.69 0.97 -8.81
C SER A 58 0.66 0.86 -9.93
N ALA A 59 -0.63 0.95 -9.62
CA ALA A 59 -1.69 0.98 -10.63
C ALA A 59 -1.52 2.18 -11.58
N VAL A 60 -1.18 3.36 -11.05
CA VAL A 60 -0.89 4.55 -11.85
C VAL A 60 0.40 4.38 -12.67
N ALA A 61 1.48 3.92 -12.03
CA ALA A 61 2.78 3.74 -12.66
C ALA A 61 2.74 2.73 -13.81
N VAL A 62 1.89 1.71 -13.73
CA VAL A 62 1.68 0.73 -14.80
C VAL A 62 0.63 1.21 -15.81
N GLY A 63 -0.50 1.75 -15.32
CA GLY A 63 -1.65 2.09 -16.16
C GLY A 63 -1.44 3.30 -17.06
N VAL A 64 -0.74 4.34 -16.59
CA VAL A 64 -0.52 5.58 -17.35
C VAL A 64 0.39 5.38 -18.57
N PRO A 65 1.57 4.72 -18.49
CA PRO A 65 2.42 4.55 -19.67
C PRO A 65 1.91 3.51 -20.66
N LEU A 66 1.02 2.59 -20.24
CA LEU A 66 0.56 1.47 -21.06
C LEU A 66 -0.01 1.87 -22.43
N PRO A 67 -0.90 2.87 -22.55
CA PRO A 67 -1.40 3.33 -23.85
C PRO A 67 -0.30 3.88 -24.77
N VAL A 68 0.70 4.57 -24.21
CA VAL A 68 1.83 5.12 -24.96
C VAL A 68 2.74 4.00 -25.47
N ILE A 69 3.05 3.03 -24.60
CA ILE A 69 3.84 1.84 -24.97
C ILE A 69 3.11 1.05 -26.06
N TYR A 70 1.81 0.82 -25.87
CA TYR A 70 0.99 0.11 -26.86
C TYR A 70 1.00 0.83 -28.20
N TRP A 71 0.80 2.16 -28.21
CA TRP A 71 0.86 2.96 -29.43
C TRP A 71 2.23 2.88 -30.14
N LEU A 72 3.33 2.89 -29.39
CA LEU A 72 4.69 2.81 -29.94
C LEU A 72 4.99 1.44 -30.58
N VAL A 73 4.48 0.36 -30.01
CA VAL A 73 4.77 -1.02 -30.44
C VAL A 73 3.79 -1.52 -31.50
N TYR A 74 2.58 -0.96 -31.56
CA TYR A 74 1.52 -1.42 -32.44
C TYR A 74 1.80 -1.08 -33.92
N SER A 75 2.07 -2.10 -34.74
CA SER A 75 2.44 -1.95 -36.17
C SER A 75 1.28 -1.95 -37.17
N GLY A 76 0.04 -1.69 -36.73
CA GLY A 76 -1.10 -1.44 -37.63
C GLY A 76 -1.60 -2.62 -38.49
N SER A 77 -0.97 -3.81 -38.44
CA SER A 77 -1.44 -5.01 -39.15
C SER A 77 -2.65 -5.60 -38.41
N GLY A 78 -3.81 -4.98 -38.66
CA GLY A 78 -5.01 -5.06 -37.83
C GLY A 78 -5.75 -6.39 -37.88
N THR A 79 -5.68 -7.12 -36.78
CA THR A 79 -6.70 -8.10 -36.37
C THR A 79 -7.46 -7.54 -35.17
N PHE A 80 -8.77 -7.75 -35.07
CA PHE A 80 -9.60 -7.34 -33.93
C PHE A 80 -8.98 -7.71 -32.57
N ALA A 81 -8.36 -8.89 -32.50
CA ALA A 81 -7.63 -9.35 -31.32
C ALA A 81 -6.49 -8.39 -30.92
N SER A 82 -5.66 -7.97 -31.87
CA SER A 82 -4.54 -7.05 -31.61
C SER A 82 -5.02 -5.67 -31.17
N THR A 83 -6.12 -5.17 -31.76
CA THR A 83 -6.62 -3.81 -31.58
C THR A 83 -7.42 -3.64 -30.28
N VAL A 84 -8.16 -4.66 -29.87
CA VAL A 84 -9.13 -4.55 -28.76
C VAL A 84 -8.84 -5.54 -27.65
N VAL A 85 -8.68 -6.83 -27.97
CA VAL A 85 -8.57 -7.89 -26.96
C VAL A 85 -7.25 -7.78 -26.20
N VAL A 86 -6.13 -7.66 -26.90
CA VAL A 86 -4.80 -7.54 -26.29
C VAL A 86 -4.72 -6.34 -25.34
N PRO A 87 -5.02 -5.09 -25.76
CA PRO A 87 -4.97 -3.96 -24.85
C PRO A 87 -5.97 -4.08 -23.70
N TRP A 88 -7.15 -4.68 -23.91
CA TRP A 88 -8.10 -4.95 -22.84
C TRP A 88 -7.58 -5.94 -21.79
N VAL A 89 -6.91 -7.02 -22.21
CA VAL A 89 -6.28 -8.00 -21.30
C VAL A 89 -5.14 -7.36 -20.54
N VAL A 90 -4.27 -6.60 -21.22
CA VAL A 90 -3.14 -5.92 -20.57
C VAL A 90 -3.62 -4.86 -19.57
N ALA A 91 -4.72 -4.16 -19.86
CA ALA A 91 -5.34 -3.21 -18.95
C ALA A 91 -5.90 -3.85 -17.67
N GLN A 92 -6.07 -5.19 -17.62
CA GLN A 92 -6.46 -5.88 -16.38
C GLN A 92 -5.37 -5.80 -15.30
N VAL A 93 -4.10 -5.65 -15.68
CA VAL A 93 -2.97 -5.57 -14.73
C VAL A 93 -3.06 -4.34 -13.83
N PRO A 94 -3.08 -3.10 -14.35
CA PRO A 94 -3.25 -1.92 -13.50
C PRO A 94 -4.62 -1.91 -12.80
N ALA A 95 -5.67 -2.48 -13.42
CA ALA A 95 -6.98 -2.61 -12.79
C ALA A 95 -6.95 -3.53 -11.56
N ALA A 96 -6.18 -4.61 -11.58
CA ALA A 96 -6.02 -5.51 -10.44
C ALA A 96 -5.32 -4.85 -9.26
N LEU A 97 -4.26 -4.08 -9.54
CA LEU A 97 -3.54 -3.30 -8.53
C LEU A 97 -4.45 -2.23 -7.92
N LEU A 98 -5.24 -1.53 -8.75
CA LEU A 98 -6.20 -0.54 -8.28
C LEU A 98 -7.27 -1.19 -7.41
N ALA A 99 -7.84 -2.32 -7.84
CA ALA A 99 -8.83 -3.06 -7.08
C ALA A 99 -8.29 -3.52 -5.72
N ALA A 100 -7.04 -4.00 -5.65
CA ALA A 100 -6.39 -4.34 -4.39
C ALA A 100 -6.26 -3.14 -3.44
N GLY A 101 -5.93 -1.95 -3.96
CA GLY A 101 -5.89 -0.71 -3.18
C GLY A 101 -7.29 -0.30 -2.67
N VAL A 102 -8.30 -0.34 -3.54
CA VAL A 102 -9.70 -0.05 -3.19
C VAL A 102 -10.22 -1.00 -2.11
N TYR A 103 -9.93 -2.30 -2.20
CA TYR A 103 -10.28 -3.25 -1.15
C TYR A 103 -9.64 -2.91 0.19
N GLY A 104 -8.38 -2.48 0.20
CA GLY A 104 -7.72 -1.99 1.42
C GLY A 104 -8.47 -0.81 2.05
N ILE A 105 -8.94 0.13 1.24
CA ILE A 105 -9.74 1.29 1.71
C ILE A 105 -11.10 0.83 2.25
N LEU A 106 -11.82 0.00 1.49
CA LEU A 106 -13.17 -0.47 1.84
C LEU A 106 -13.21 -1.28 3.13
N GLU A 107 -12.16 -2.05 3.40
CA GLU A 107 -12.01 -2.87 4.61
C GLU A 107 -11.45 -2.06 5.80
N GLY A 108 -11.18 -0.76 5.60
CA GLY A 108 -10.84 0.18 6.67
C GLY A 108 -9.35 0.28 7.00
N TRP A 109 -8.46 -0.32 6.21
CA TRP A 109 -7.01 -0.26 6.46
C TRP A 109 -6.44 1.16 6.39
N LEU A 110 -7.14 2.10 5.74
CA LEU A 110 -6.72 3.50 5.68
C LEU A 110 -6.63 4.18 7.07
N ALA A 111 -7.30 3.62 8.08
CA ALA A 111 -7.23 4.09 9.46
C ALA A 111 -5.99 3.57 10.22
N VAL A 112 -5.27 2.58 9.68
CA VAL A 112 -4.11 1.96 10.33
C VAL A 112 -2.83 2.71 9.95
N ASP A 113 -2.00 3.01 10.94
CA ASP A 113 -0.71 3.66 10.71
C ASP A 113 0.21 2.78 9.85
N GLY A 114 0.85 3.40 8.87
CA GLY A 114 1.72 2.74 7.89
C GLY A 114 1.00 2.28 6.61
N SER A 115 -0.34 2.31 6.55
CA SER A 115 -1.04 1.96 5.30
C SER A 115 -0.84 2.95 4.15
N ARG A 116 -0.32 4.14 4.46
CA ARG A 116 0.11 5.16 3.50
C ARG A 116 1.56 5.01 3.07
N ASP A 117 2.32 4.13 3.71
CA ASP A 117 3.72 3.90 3.36
C ASP A 117 3.81 3.05 2.10
N TRP A 118 4.91 3.23 1.36
CA TRP A 118 5.16 2.50 0.12
C TRP A 118 5.25 0.98 0.34
N TRP A 119 5.79 0.55 1.48
CA TRP A 119 5.77 -0.85 1.88
C TRP A 119 6.04 -0.91 3.39
N PRO A 120 5.00 -1.06 4.24
CA PRO A 120 5.13 -1.00 5.70
C PRO A 120 5.70 -2.32 6.24
N MET A 121 6.98 -2.54 5.98
CA MET A 121 7.69 -3.72 6.47
C MET A 121 7.74 -3.69 8.00
N ARG A 122 7.61 -4.86 8.62
CA ARG A 122 7.88 -4.97 10.05
C ARG A 122 9.36 -4.68 10.30
N PRO A 123 9.72 -3.76 11.21
CA PRO A 123 11.11 -3.62 11.64
C PRO A 123 11.63 -4.98 12.12
N PRO A 124 12.90 -5.32 11.86
CA PRO A 124 13.52 -6.50 12.46
C PRO A 124 13.21 -6.52 13.96
N GLN A 125 12.81 -7.68 14.49
CA GLN A 125 12.66 -7.86 15.92
C GLN A 125 13.99 -7.41 16.55
N ASP A 126 13.95 -6.51 17.54
CA ASP A 126 15.13 -6.23 18.36
C ASP A 126 15.65 -7.60 18.78
N HIS A 127 16.85 -7.95 18.33
CA HIS A 127 17.50 -9.16 18.80
C HIS A 127 17.57 -9.01 20.31
N ASP A 128 17.19 -10.04 21.06
CA ASP A 128 17.63 -10.12 22.45
C ASP A 128 19.14 -9.97 22.38
N GLU A 129 19.67 -8.83 22.83
CA GLU A 129 21.10 -8.70 23.07
C GLU A 129 21.41 -9.78 24.09
N VAL A 130 21.89 -10.92 23.57
CA VAL A 130 22.38 -11.99 24.42
C VAL A 130 23.57 -11.38 25.12
N ASP A 131 23.35 -10.97 26.37
CA ASP A 131 24.41 -10.52 27.24
C ASP A 131 25.32 -11.72 27.49
N PHE A 132 26.36 -11.83 26.68
CA PHE A 132 27.38 -12.87 26.80
C PHE A 132 28.29 -12.65 28.03
N GLY A 133 27.96 -11.70 28.92
CA GLY A 133 28.77 -11.35 30.08
C GLY A 133 30.02 -10.55 29.74
N PHE A 134 30.16 -10.10 28.48
CA PHE A 134 31.20 -9.18 28.06
C PHE A 134 30.77 -7.75 28.36
N HIS A 135 30.72 -7.39 29.65
CA HIS A 135 30.74 -5.99 30.05
C HIS A 135 32.11 -5.42 29.67
N THR A 136 32.23 -5.02 28.41
CA THR A 136 33.39 -4.23 28.00
C THR A 136 33.17 -2.87 28.64
N GLU A 137 34.13 -2.40 29.43
CA GLU A 137 34.13 -1.13 30.19
C GLU A 137 34.06 0.14 29.29
N ILE A 138 33.39 0.05 28.13
CA ILE A 138 33.15 1.10 27.14
C ILE A 138 32.05 2.06 27.61
N GLU A 139 31.23 1.69 28.60
CA GLU A 139 30.22 2.58 29.21
C GLU A 139 30.81 3.84 29.87
N MET A 140 32.11 3.85 30.19
CA MET A 140 32.79 5.01 30.75
C MET A 140 33.32 5.98 29.67
N LEU A 141 33.20 5.63 28.38
CA LEU A 141 33.57 6.51 27.29
C LEU A 141 32.39 7.44 26.94
N PRO A 142 32.62 8.76 26.79
CA PRO A 142 31.58 9.66 26.36
C PRO A 142 31.05 9.21 24.99
N SER A 143 29.76 8.90 24.95
CA SER A 143 29.06 8.55 23.71
C SER A 143 29.22 9.66 22.67
N VAL A 144 29.94 9.38 21.58
CA VAL A 144 30.10 10.31 20.44
C VAL A 144 28.79 10.41 19.63
N PHE A 145 27.94 9.39 19.72
CA PHE A 145 26.65 9.36 19.05
C PHE A 145 25.56 9.91 19.95
N ARG A 146 24.84 10.91 19.45
CA ARG A 146 23.65 11.45 20.11
C ARG A 146 22.53 10.41 20.03
N THR A 147 22.47 9.48 20.98
CA THR A 147 21.37 8.52 21.09
C THR A 147 20.14 9.25 21.61
N ARG A 148 19.07 9.24 20.81
CA ARG A 148 17.77 9.76 21.26
C ARG A 148 17.23 8.77 22.29
N SER A 149 16.96 9.24 23.52
CA SER A 149 16.35 8.39 24.55
C SER A 149 15.07 7.76 23.99
N ARG A 150 15.03 6.41 23.94
CA ARG A 150 13.86 5.65 23.52
C ARG A 150 12.76 5.89 24.55
N GLN A 151 11.71 6.59 24.15
CA GLN A 151 10.56 6.85 25.01
C GLN A 151 9.83 5.51 25.27
N PRO A 152 9.58 5.11 26.52
CA PRO A 152 8.96 3.82 26.82
C PRO A 152 7.55 3.72 26.21
N VAL A 153 7.25 2.56 25.63
CA VAL A 153 5.97 2.30 24.94
C VAL A 153 4.83 2.39 25.96
N GLY A 154 4.00 3.43 25.83
CA GLY A 154 2.87 3.70 26.74
C GLY A 154 2.80 5.16 27.19
N GLU A 155 3.82 5.98 26.95
CA GLU A 155 3.79 7.39 27.30
C GLU A 155 2.87 8.19 26.37
N ARG A 156 1.80 8.76 26.93
CA ARG A 156 0.78 9.55 26.20
C ARG A 156 1.06 11.05 26.23
N THR A 157 2.29 11.45 26.47
CA THR A 157 2.68 12.86 26.43
C THR A 157 2.76 13.32 24.97
N PRO A 158 2.03 14.38 24.58
CA PRO A 158 2.11 14.90 23.22
C PRO A 158 3.54 15.36 22.92
N ILE A 159 4.04 15.07 21.71
CA ILE A 159 5.33 15.56 21.24
C ILE A 159 5.23 17.09 21.12
N ARG A 160 5.68 17.82 22.14
CA ARG A 160 5.83 19.27 22.07
C ARG A 160 7.09 19.53 21.25
N ARG A 161 6.92 20.14 20.08
CA ARG A 161 8.04 20.63 19.27
C ARG A 161 8.64 21.81 20.03
N ASP A 162 9.79 21.61 20.68
CA ASP A 162 10.53 22.72 21.26
C ASP A 162 10.88 23.70 20.14
N ARG A 163 10.55 24.97 20.40
CA ARG A 163 10.63 26.06 19.44
C ARG A 163 11.97 26.79 19.49
N ASP A 164 12.97 26.20 20.14
CA ASP A 164 14.25 26.84 20.39
C ASP A 164 15.38 26.01 19.76
N GLY A 165 15.88 26.52 18.64
CA GLY A 165 16.99 25.96 17.90
C GLY A 165 17.34 26.83 16.70
N LEU A 166 17.85 28.02 17.01
CA LEU A 166 18.69 28.94 16.20
C LEU A 166 18.56 28.88 14.68
#